data_AF-K3YIQ8-F1
#
_entry.id   AF-K3YIQ8-F1
#
_cell.length_a   1.000
_cell.length_b   1.000
_cell.length_c   1.000
_cell.angle_alpha   90.00
_cell.angle_beta   90.00
_cell.angle_gamma   90.00
#
_symmetry.space_group_name_H-M   'P 1'
#
loop_
_entity.id
_entity.type
_entity.pdbx_description
1 polymer ?
#
loop_
_entity_poly.entity_id
_entity_poly.type
_entity_poly.pdbx_seq_one_letter_code
_entity_poly.pdbx_strand_id
1 'polypeptide(L)'
;MSLPESSQEMRIAHFVVKEPMVIGHECAGVIEEVGAGVKHLSAGDRVALEPGVSCWRCRHCRGGRYNLCEDMKFFATPPVHGSLAHQIVHPADLCFKLPDNVSLEEGAMCEPLSVGVHACRRAGVGPETAVLVMGAGPIGLVALLAARAFGAPRVAIVDVDEHRLSVARSLGADAAVRVSPRPDDVGEEVERIRAALGGAEIDVTLDCAGFSKTVATALGATRPGGKVCLVGMGHNEMTVPLTSAAIREVDVVGVFRYKDTWPLCIEFLRSGKVDVKPLITHRFGFSQREVEEAFEVSARGRDAIKVMFNL
;
A
#
# COMPACT_ATOMS: atom_id res chain seq x y z
N MET A 1 8.91 34.32 -3.35
CA MET A 1 9.58 33.59 -4.45
C MET A 1 8.49 32.81 -5.14
N SER A 2 8.05 33.25 -6.32
CA SER A 2 6.96 32.63 -7.08
C SER A 2 7.41 31.26 -7.57
N LEU A 3 6.60 30.22 -7.30
CA LEU A 3 6.82 28.88 -7.82
C LEU A 3 6.81 28.93 -9.36
N PRO A 4 7.73 28.24 -10.06
CA PRO A 4 7.75 28.20 -11.52
C PRO A 4 6.44 27.61 -12.09
N GLU A 5 6.09 28.00 -13.32
CA GLU A 5 4.85 27.67 -14.04
C GLU A 5 4.69 26.17 -14.42
N SER A 6 5.21 25.22 -13.63
CA SER A 6 5.03 23.77 -13.82
C SER A 6 4.02 23.14 -12.84
N SER A 7 2.95 23.85 -12.47
CA SER A 7 1.86 23.31 -11.61
C SER A 7 1.21 22.01 -12.12
N GLN A 8 1.59 21.54 -13.32
CA GLN A 8 1.26 20.21 -13.86
C GLN A 8 2.08 19.05 -13.27
N GLU A 9 3.18 19.27 -12.54
CA GLU A 9 4.09 18.18 -12.09
C GLU A 9 3.86 17.67 -10.65
N MET A 10 3.19 18.42 -9.78
CA MET A 10 2.99 18.03 -8.36
C MET A 10 1.52 17.70 -8.05
N ARG A 11 0.99 16.69 -8.74
CA ARG A 11 -0.39 16.23 -8.58
C ARG A 11 -0.50 14.72 -8.49
N ILE A 12 -1.35 14.23 -7.60
CA ILE A 12 -1.86 12.85 -7.60
C ILE A 12 -3.38 12.91 -7.60
N ALA A 13 -4.02 12.30 -8.60
CA ALA A 13 -5.47 12.44 -8.84
C ALA A 13 -5.93 13.91 -8.84
N HIS A 14 -6.77 14.31 -7.89
CA HIS A 14 -7.27 15.68 -7.73
C HIS A 14 -6.51 16.50 -6.67
N PHE A 15 -5.48 15.93 -6.03
CA PHE A 15 -4.67 16.60 -5.02
C PHE A 15 -3.50 17.33 -5.68
N VAL A 16 -3.49 18.67 -5.60
CA VAL A 16 -2.47 19.53 -6.22
C VAL A 16 -1.71 20.28 -5.12
N VAL A 17 -0.38 20.22 -5.13
CA VAL A 17 0.47 21.01 -4.24
C VAL A 17 0.47 22.46 -4.73
N LYS A 18 -0.05 23.38 -3.90
CA LYS A 18 -0.13 24.82 -4.23
C LYS A 18 0.85 25.69 -3.45
N GLU A 19 1.36 25.19 -2.33
CA GLU A 19 2.23 25.90 -1.38
C GLU A 19 3.30 24.94 -0.86
N PRO A 20 4.44 25.43 -0.33
CA PRO A 20 5.46 24.59 0.29
C PRO A 20 4.85 23.69 1.38
N MET A 21 5.18 22.40 1.36
CA MET A 21 4.57 21.39 2.22
C MET A 21 5.61 20.37 2.67
N VAL A 22 5.68 20.09 3.98
CA VAL A 22 6.42 18.92 4.49
C VAL A 22 5.80 17.64 3.92
N ILE A 23 6.64 16.69 3.50
CA ILE A 23 6.22 15.42 2.89
C ILE A 23 6.32 14.25 3.90
N GLY A 24 6.00 13.04 3.46
CA GLY A 24 6.01 11.82 4.28
C GLY A 24 4.70 11.56 5.02
N HIS A 25 4.29 10.29 5.07
CA HIS A 25 3.08 9.86 5.78
C HIS A 25 3.20 8.46 6.40
N GLU A 26 4.34 7.79 6.23
CA GLU A 26 4.60 6.44 6.72
C GLU A 26 5.66 6.56 7.82
N CYS A 27 5.24 6.63 9.08
CA CYS A 27 6.15 6.97 10.17
C CYS A 27 5.86 6.24 11.47
N ALA A 28 6.92 6.14 12.27
CA ALA A 28 6.90 5.73 13.66
C ALA A 28 7.91 6.59 14.43
N GLY A 29 7.74 6.71 15.74
CA GLY A 29 8.61 7.53 16.58
C GLY A 29 8.49 7.19 18.06
N VAL A 30 9.16 7.99 18.88
CA VAL A 30 9.09 7.92 20.34
C VAL A 30 8.32 9.13 20.84
N ILE A 31 7.39 8.92 21.75
CA ILE A 31 6.62 10.00 22.37
C ILE A 31 7.55 10.83 23.25
N GLU A 32 7.64 12.13 22.99
CA GLU A 32 8.33 13.09 23.86
C GLU A 32 7.40 13.63 24.96
N GLU A 33 6.19 14.04 24.58
CA GLU A 33 5.18 14.59 25.48
C GLU A 33 3.78 14.10 25.08
N VAL A 34 2.87 14.00 26.06
CA VAL A 34 1.45 13.72 25.83
C VAL A 34 0.58 14.85 26.38
N GLY A 35 -0.51 15.17 25.68
CA GLY A 35 -1.49 16.15 26.16
C GLY A 35 -2.21 15.66 27.42
N ALA A 36 -2.69 16.59 28.26
CA ALA A 36 -3.25 16.30 29.58
C ALA A 36 -4.45 15.31 29.61
N GLY A 37 -5.16 15.16 28.48
CA GLY A 37 -6.28 14.21 28.34
C GLY A 37 -5.87 12.78 27.98
N VAL A 38 -4.62 12.55 27.59
CA VAL A 38 -4.11 11.25 27.14
C VAL A 38 -3.77 10.38 28.35
N LYS A 39 -4.31 9.17 28.40
CA LYS A 39 -4.13 8.24 29.54
C LYS A 39 -3.52 6.89 29.16
N HIS A 40 -3.54 6.53 27.88
CA HIS A 40 -3.10 5.22 27.37
C HIS A 40 -1.69 5.23 26.76
N LEU A 41 -1.07 6.39 26.66
CA LEU A 41 0.28 6.60 26.14
C LEU A 41 1.07 7.48 27.10
N SER A 42 2.40 7.36 27.09
CA SER A 42 3.31 8.15 27.92
C SER A 42 4.59 8.48 27.18
N ALA A 43 5.33 9.48 27.67
CA ALA A 43 6.67 9.79 27.17
C ALA A 43 7.56 8.54 27.22
N GLY A 44 8.35 8.33 26.16
CA GLY A 44 9.19 7.15 25.96
C GLY A 44 8.50 5.99 25.23
N ASP A 45 7.17 5.99 25.08
CA ASP A 45 6.49 4.97 24.29
C ASP A 45 6.88 5.06 22.81
N ARG A 46 7.18 3.92 22.21
CA ARG A 46 7.37 3.79 20.75
C ARG A 46 6.03 3.60 20.08
N VAL A 47 5.73 4.37 19.04
CA VAL A 47 4.42 4.35 18.37
C VAL A 47 4.55 4.34 16.85
N ALA A 48 3.67 3.61 16.18
CA ALA A 48 3.37 3.79 14.76
C ALA A 48 2.13 4.68 14.60
N LEU A 49 2.12 5.56 13.60
CA LEU A 49 1.05 6.55 13.44
C LEU A 49 0.17 6.20 12.24
N GLU A 50 -1.15 6.22 12.45
CA GLU A 50 -2.12 6.24 11.34
C GLU A 50 -2.28 7.69 10.85
N PRO A 51 -1.84 8.04 9.63
CA PRO A 51 -1.68 9.43 9.20
C PRO A 51 -3.01 10.17 8.91
N GLY A 52 -4.14 9.46 8.85
CA GLY A 52 -5.44 10.00 8.46
C GLY A 52 -6.31 10.42 9.64
N VAL A 53 -6.45 11.73 9.85
CA VAL A 53 -7.37 12.30 10.84
C VAL A 53 -8.73 12.58 10.20
N SER A 54 -9.71 11.73 10.51
CA SER A 54 -11.11 11.92 10.10
C SER A 54 -11.86 12.89 11.02
N CYS A 55 -13.05 13.35 10.63
CA CYS A 55 -13.84 14.28 11.46
C CYS A 55 -14.69 13.62 12.54
N TRP A 56 -14.79 12.28 12.55
CA TRP A 56 -15.54 11.46 13.52
C TRP A 56 -17.05 11.72 13.62
N ARG A 57 -17.60 12.64 12.81
CA ARG A 57 -19.00 13.08 12.91
C ARG A 57 -19.84 12.87 11.65
N CYS A 58 -19.21 12.74 10.48
CA CYS A 58 -19.93 12.55 9.22
C CYS A 58 -20.51 11.13 9.09
N ARG A 59 -21.38 10.92 8.09
CA ARG A 59 -22.03 9.62 7.83
C ARG A 59 -21.01 8.48 7.63
N HIS A 60 -19.88 8.77 6.99
CA HIS A 60 -18.84 7.77 6.70
C HIS A 60 -18.12 7.36 7.98
N CYS A 61 -17.75 8.32 8.83
CA CYS A 61 -17.14 8.03 10.12
C CYS A 61 -18.08 7.23 11.03
N ARG A 62 -19.34 7.68 11.17
CA ARG A 62 -20.35 6.99 12.00
C ARG A 62 -20.70 5.60 11.46
N GLY A 63 -20.63 5.40 10.15
CA GLY A 63 -20.81 4.10 9.50
C GLY A 63 -19.56 3.21 9.49
N GLY A 64 -18.50 3.56 10.23
CA GLY A 64 -17.27 2.76 10.31
C GLY A 64 -16.44 2.73 9.03
N ARG A 65 -16.59 3.73 8.16
CA ARG A 65 -15.82 3.96 6.91
C ARG A 65 -15.10 5.30 6.94
N TYR A 66 -14.43 5.61 8.06
CA TYR A 66 -13.80 6.90 8.30
C TYR A 66 -12.69 7.24 7.28
N ASN A 67 -12.14 6.24 6.58
CA ASN A 67 -11.20 6.42 5.48
C ASN A 67 -11.79 7.18 4.28
N LEU A 68 -13.12 7.26 4.20
CA LEU A 68 -13.88 8.04 3.21
C LEU A 68 -14.44 9.34 3.78
N CYS A 69 -13.89 9.83 4.89
CA CYS A 69 -14.29 11.10 5.45
C CYS A 69 -14.03 12.25 4.45
N GLU A 70 -15.06 13.06 4.21
CA GLU A 70 -14.97 14.23 3.32
C GLU A 70 -14.03 15.31 3.88
N ASP A 71 -13.98 15.44 5.21
CA ASP A 71 -13.09 16.38 5.94
C ASP A 71 -11.74 15.75 6.31
N MET A 72 -11.30 14.71 5.60
CA MET A 72 -10.07 13.97 5.93
C MET A 72 -8.83 14.87 5.88
N LYS A 73 -8.07 14.91 6.98
CA LYS A 73 -6.73 15.50 7.02
C LYS A 73 -5.71 14.38 7.03
N PHE A 74 -4.89 14.26 5.99
CA PHE A 74 -3.96 13.14 5.84
C PHE A 74 -2.56 13.67 5.60
N PHE A 75 -1.57 13.16 6.32
CA PHE A 75 -0.18 13.60 6.16
C PHE A 75 0.27 13.61 4.70
N ALA A 76 0.96 14.69 4.33
CA ALA A 76 1.46 14.93 2.96
C ALA A 76 0.38 14.91 1.86
N THR A 77 -0.90 15.07 2.20
CA THR A 77 -1.96 15.37 1.24
C THR A 77 -2.30 16.86 1.33
N PRO A 78 -2.05 17.67 0.28
CA PRO A 78 -2.27 19.11 0.34
C PRO A 78 -3.67 19.48 0.83
N PRO A 79 -3.81 20.46 1.75
CA PRO A 79 -2.76 21.33 2.30
C PRO A 79 -2.09 20.81 3.59
N VAL A 80 -2.27 19.54 3.95
CA VAL A 80 -1.82 18.99 5.24
C VAL A 80 -0.35 18.57 5.16
N HIS A 81 0.48 19.13 6.04
CA HIS A 81 1.88 18.76 6.19
C HIS A 81 2.06 17.28 6.55
N GLY A 82 3.18 16.72 6.11
CA GLY A 82 3.60 15.35 6.36
C GLY A 82 4.45 15.16 7.60
N SER A 83 5.06 13.99 7.69
CA SER A 83 5.77 13.47 8.85
C SER A 83 7.29 13.39 8.70
N LEU A 84 7.87 13.81 7.57
CA LEU A 84 9.32 13.86 7.38
C LEU A 84 9.90 15.10 8.09
N ALA A 85 9.94 15.03 9.43
CA ALA A 85 10.39 16.08 10.33
C ALA A 85 10.83 15.48 11.66
N HIS A 86 11.70 16.17 12.42
CA HIS A 86 12.19 15.69 13.72
C HIS A 86 11.08 15.57 14.78
N GLN A 87 10.02 16.38 14.69
CA GLN A 87 8.91 16.40 15.64
C GLN A 87 7.61 16.64 14.89
N ILE A 88 6.54 15.95 15.33
CA ILE A 88 5.17 16.13 14.86
C ILE A 88 4.20 16.01 16.03
N VAL A 89 3.03 16.62 15.90
CA VAL A 89 1.91 16.49 16.85
C VAL A 89 0.78 15.73 16.17
N HIS A 90 0.28 14.67 16.81
CA HIS A 90 -0.75 13.81 16.24
C HIS A 90 -1.77 13.37 17.31
N PRO A 91 -3.05 13.12 16.97
CA PRO A 91 -4.03 12.62 17.93
C PRO A 91 -3.62 11.26 18.52
N ALA A 92 -3.66 11.15 19.85
CA ALA A 92 -3.21 9.96 20.57
C ALA A 92 -3.95 8.67 20.20
N ASP A 93 -5.21 8.77 19.74
CA ASP A 93 -6.00 7.60 19.30
C ASP A 93 -5.55 7.03 17.95
N LEU A 94 -4.72 7.78 17.21
CA LEU A 94 -4.09 7.37 15.96
C LEU A 94 -2.59 7.03 16.14
N CYS A 95 -2.12 7.01 17.38
CA CYS A 95 -0.77 6.60 17.76
C CYS A 95 -0.83 5.23 18.43
N PHE A 96 -0.30 4.21 17.76
CA PHE A 96 -0.41 2.83 18.20
C PHE A 96 0.91 2.38 18.81
N LYS A 97 0.90 2.06 20.12
CA LYS A 97 2.07 1.58 20.85
C LYS A 97 2.64 0.31 20.23
N LEU A 98 3.94 0.33 19.95
CA LEU A 98 4.68 -0.79 19.39
C LEU A 98 5.12 -1.76 20.50
N PRO A 99 4.90 -3.07 20.34
CA PRO A 99 5.47 -4.09 21.22
C PRO A 99 7.00 -4.05 21.24
N ASP A 100 7.61 -4.58 22.31
CA ASP A 100 9.07 -4.56 22.50
C ASP A 100 9.84 -5.14 21.31
N ASN A 101 9.32 -6.22 20.71
CA ASN A 101 9.93 -6.93 19.59
C ASN A 101 9.62 -6.33 18.20
N VAL A 102 8.91 -5.20 18.10
CA VAL A 102 8.66 -4.49 16.85
C VAL A 102 9.48 -3.20 16.81
N SER A 103 10.37 -3.07 15.84
CA SER A 103 11.22 -1.88 15.67
C SER A 103 10.44 -0.67 15.13
N LEU A 104 11.04 0.52 15.22
CA LEU A 104 10.47 1.73 14.61
C LEU A 104 10.36 1.62 13.08
N GLU A 105 11.34 1.01 12.42
CA GLU A 105 11.28 0.81 10.97
C GLU A 105 10.11 -0.11 10.58
N GLU A 106 9.87 -1.18 11.34
CA GLU A 106 8.67 -2.03 11.17
C GLU A 106 7.38 -1.26 11.50
N GLY A 107 7.41 -0.39 12.50
CA GLY A 107 6.31 0.51 12.83
C GLY A 107 5.95 1.45 11.67
N ALA A 108 6.94 2.05 11.01
CA ALA A 108 6.73 2.89 9.83
C ALA A 108 6.13 2.10 8.66
N MET A 109 6.47 0.81 8.54
CA MET A 109 5.88 -0.11 7.56
C MET A 109 4.42 -0.53 7.86
N CYS A 110 3.85 -0.16 9.02
CA CYS A 110 2.43 -0.41 9.30
C CYS A 110 1.50 0.33 8.34
N GLU A 111 1.92 1.49 7.81
CA GLU A 111 1.15 2.27 6.84
C GLU A 111 0.98 1.50 5.52
N PRO A 112 2.06 1.10 4.81
CA PRO A 112 1.90 0.37 3.55
C PRO A 112 1.31 -1.03 3.79
N LEU A 113 1.65 -1.71 4.89
CA LEU A 113 1.05 -3.00 5.24
C LEU A 113 -0.47 -2.87 5.44
N SER A 114 -0.94 -1.75 6.01
CA SER A 114 -2.35 -1.48 6.18
C SER A 114 -3.10 -1.39 4.85
N VAL A 115 -2.46 -0.90 3.78
CA VAL A 115 -3.05 -0.90 2.42
C VAL A 115 -3.30 -2.34 1.96
N GLY A 116 -2.31 -3.23 2.10
CA GLY A 116 -2.43 -4.65 1.76
C GLY A 116 -3.51 -5.37 2.60
N VAL A 117 -3.53 -5.12 3.91
CA VAL A 117 -4.53 -5.67 4.83
C VAL A 117 -5.93 -5.18 4.47
N HIS A 118 -6.10 -3.89 4.17
CA HIS A 118 -7.39 -3.35 3.78
C HIS A 118 -7.88 -3.92 2.44
N ALA A 119 -6.98 -4.07 1.46
CA ALA A 119 -7.28 -4.70 0.18
C ALA A 119 -7.75 -6.15 0.36
N CYS A 120 -7.03 -6.95 1.16
CA CYS A 120 -7.41 -8.33 1.48
C CYS A 120 -8.79 -8.41 2.15
N ARG A 121 -9.07 -7.55 3.14
CA ARG A 121 -10.38 -7.49 3.80
C ARG A 121 -11.51 -7.08 2.84
N ARG A 122 -11.26 -6.10 1.96
CA ARG A 122 -12.21 -5.64 0.94
C ARG A 122 -12.54 -6.73 -0.09
N ALA A 123 -11.55 -7.55 -0.43
CA ALA A 123 -11.69 -8.66 -1.36
C ALA A 123 -12.33 -9.90 -0.70
N GLY A 124 -12.13 -10.09 0.60
CA GLY A 124 -12.51 -11.31 1.31
C GLY A 124 -11.46 -12.42 1.17
N VAL A 125 -10.18 -12.06 1.13
CA VAL A 125 -9.07 -13.03 1.07
C VAL A 125 -9.04 -13.88 2.34
N GLY A 126 -8.86 -15.18 2.18
CA GLY A 126 -8.79 -16.16 3.26
C GLY A 126 -8.35 -17.55 2.78
N PRO A 127 -8.56 -18.60 3.60
CA PRO A 127 -8.13 -19.98 3.30
C PRO A 127 -8.69 -20.60 2.03
N GLU A 128 -9.75 -20.04 1.47
CA GLU A 128 -10.43 -20.56 0.27
C GLU A 128 -10.14 -19.74 -0.99
N THR A 129 -9.30 -18.70 -0.90
CA THR A 129 -9.08 -17.78 -2.02
C THR A 129 -7.67 -17.88 -2.59
N ALA A 130 -7.54 -18.26 -3.86
CA ALA A 130 -6.33 -18.05 -4.64
C ALA A 130 -6.22 -16.58 -5.07
N VAL A 131 -5.05 -15.98 -4.85
CA VAL A 131 -4.81 -14.54 -5.05
C VAL A 131 -3.80 -14.31 -6.17
N LEU A 132 -4.12 -13.37 -7.06
CA LEU A 132 -3.17 -12.78 -8.01
C LEU A 132 -2.84 -11.35 -7.57
N VAL A 133 -1.57 -10.98 -7.55
CA VAL A 133 -1.14 -9.60 -7.32
C VAL A 133 -0.52 -9.04 -8.60
N MET A 134 -1.07 -7.93 -9.12
CA MET A 134 -0.50 -7.24 -10.27
C MET A 134 0.46 -6.15 -9.80
N GLY A 135 1.75 -6.30 -10.13
CA GLY A 135 2.84 -5.43 -9.71
C GLY A 135 3.54 -5.95 -8.45
N ALA A 136 4.86 -6.08 -8.51
CA ALA A 136 5.75 -6.45 -7.41
C ALA A 136 6.52 -5.24 -6.85
N GLY A 137 5.95 -4.03 -6.97
CA GLY A 137 6.39 -2.87 -6.21
C GLY A 137 6.03 -2.98 -4.71
N PRO A 138 6.37 -1.98 -3.89
CA PRO A 138 6.18 -2.04 -2.43
C PRO A 138 4.76 -2.42 -2.00
N ILE A 139 3.74 -1.82 -2.63
CA ILE A 139 2.33 -2.12 -2.35
C ILE A 139 1.94 -3.55 -2.74
N GLY A 140 2.47 -4.06 -3.85
CA GLY A 140 2.24 -5.44 -4.27
C GLY A 140 2.87 -6.45 -3.32
N LEU A 141 4.10 -6.18 -2.86
CA LEU A 141 4.79 -7.05 -1.92
C LEU A 141 4.12 -7.09 -0.54
N VAL A 142 3.64 -5.96 -0.02
CA VAL A 142 2.83 -5.97 1.22
C VAL A 142 1.45 -6.59 1.03
N ALA A 143 0.86 -6.51 -0.18
CA ALA A 143 -0.38 -7.21 -0.51
C ALA A 143 -0.18 -8.74 -0.57
N LEU A 144 0.94 -9.21 -1.13
CA LEU A 144 1.37 -10.62 -1.08
C LEU A 144 1.51 -11.09 0.38
N LEU A 145 2.25 -10.35 1.21
CA LEU A 145 2.45 -10.67 2.62
C LEU A 145 1.12 -10.68 3.41
N ALA A 146 0.25 -9.70 3.17
CA ALA A 146 -1.08 -9.66 3.76
C ALA A 146 -1.91 -10.87 3.33
N ALA A 147 -1.97 -11.21 2.04
CA ALA A 147 -2.74 -12.35 1.54
C ALA A 147 -2.29 -13.67 2.20
N ARG A 148 -0.98 -13.88 2.31
CA ARG A 148 -0.41 -15.00 3.08
C ARG A 148 -0.82 -14.98 4.55
N ALA A 149 -0.76 -13.81 5.19
CA ALA A 149 -1.18 -13.66 6.58
C ALA A 149 -2.69 -13.89 6.81
N PHE A 150 -3.54 -13.66 5.81
CA PHE A 150 -4.95 -14.04 5.82
C PHE A 150 -5.20 -15.54 5.56
N GLY A 151 -4.16 -16.29 5.20
CA GLY A 151 -4.21 -17.74 4.99
C GLY A 151 -4.48 -18.16 3.55
N ALA A 152 -4.32 -17.26 2.58
CA ALA A 152 -4.49 -17.61 1.16
C ALA A 152 -3.57 -18.80 0.79
N PRO A 153 -4.15 -19.92 0.29
CA PRO A 153 -3.38 -21.13 0.01
C PRO A 153 -2.45 -20.96 -1.20
N ARG A 154 -2.79 -20.03 -2.10
CA ARG A 154 -2.01 -19.74 -3.31
C ARG A 154 -1.97 -18.24 -3.56
N VAL A 155 -0.77 -17.69 -3.75
CA VAL A 155 -0.56 -16.29 -4.13
C VAL A 155 0.44 -16.23 -5.28
N ALA A 156 -0.06 -15.85 -6.46
CA ALA A 156 0.76 -15.47 -7.60
C ALA A 156 1.01 -13.96 -7.61
N ILE A 157 2.14 -13.54 -8.14
CA ILE A 157 2.46 -12.13 -8.35
C ILE A 157 3.13 -11.94 -9.71
N VAL A 158 2.86 -10.79 -10.34
CA VAL A 158 3.41 -10.48 -11.67
C VAL A 158 4.04 -9.11 -11.71
N ASP A 159 5.07 -8.96 -12.52
CA ASP A 159 5.76 -7.69 -12.77
C ASP A 159 6.54 -7.77 -14.09
N VAL A 160 6.94 -6.62 -14.62
CA VAL A 160 7.84 -6.53 -15.78
C VAL A 160 9.31 -6.73 -15.38
N ASP A 161 9.62 -6.47 -14.11
CA ASP A 161 10.96 -6.50 -13.52
C ASP A 161 11.25 -7.84 -12.80
N GLU A 162 12.27 -8.56 -13.27
CA GLU A 162 12.65 -9.86 -12.70
C GLU A 162 13.29 -9.74 -11.31
N HIS A 163 13.96 -8.62 -10.99
CA HIS A 163 14.53 -8.41 -9.67
C HIS A 163 13.41 -8.31 -8.63
N ARG A 164 12.35 -7.55 -8.90
CA ARG A 164 11.19 -7.47 -8.02
C ARG A 164 10.48 -8.81 -7.86
N LEU A 165 10.35 -9.57 -8.96
CA LEU A 165 9.83 -10.94 -8.91
C LEU A 165 10.70 -11.88 -8.06
N SER A 166 12.02 -11.73 -8.10
CA SER A 166 12.93 -12.52 -7.26
C SER A 166 12.69 -12.27 -5.77
N VAL A 167 12.40 -11.02 -5.39
CA VAL A 167 12.04 -10.66 -4.00
C VAL A 167 10.66 -11.20 -3.64
N ALA A 168 9.70 -11.13 -4.56
CA ALA A 168 8.39 -11.76 -4.35
C ALA A 168 8.50 -13.28 -4.07
N ARG A 169 9.38 -14.00 -4.79
CA ARG A 169 9.66 -15.42 -4.53
C ARG A 169 10.25 -15.63 -3.14
N SER A 170 11.21 -14.82 -2.70
CA SER A 170 11.82 -14.96 -1.37
C SER A 170 10.84 -14.63 -0.23
N LEU A 171 9.82 -13.80 -0.49
CA LEU A 171 8.72 -13.50 0.42
C LEU A 171 7.58 -14.54 0.38
N GLY A 172 7.76 -15.62 -0.38
CA GLY A 172 6.84 -16.74 -0.40
C GLY A 172 5.69 -16.61 -1.37
N ALA A 173 5.83 -15.93 -2.52
CA ALA A 173 4.91 -16.12 -3.64
C ALA A 173 5.00 -17.57 -4.18
N ASP A 174 3.87 -18.22 -4.42
CA ASP A 174 3.84 -19.56 -5.03
C ASP A 174 4.23 -19.52 -6.51
N ALA A 175 3.92 -18.41 -7.17
CA ALA A 175 4.29 -18.15 -8.55
C ALA A 175 4.67 -16.67 -8.71
N ALA A 176 5.75 -16.42 -9.44
CA ALA A 176 6.18 -15.08 -9.82
C ALA A 176 6.41 -15.05 -11.33
N VAL A 177 5.49 -14.41 -12.06
CA VAL A 177 5.42 -14.47 -13.53
C VAL A 177 5.82 -13.14 -14.14
N ARG A 178 6.81 -13.17 -15.04
CA ARG A 178 7.20 -11.99 -15.79
C ARG A 178 6.18 -11.66 -16.88
N VAL A 179 5.75 -10.42 -16.91
CA VAL A 179 4.82 -9.86 -17.89
C VAL A 179 5.50 -8.76 -18.71
N SER A 180 4.85 -8.27 -19.76
CA SER A 180 5.37 -7.17 -20.58
C SER A 180 4.56 -5.88 -20.36
N PRO A 181 5.03 -4.71 -20.81
CA PRO A 181 4.19 -3.50 -20.82
C PRO A 181 3.24 -3.44 -22.03
N ARG A 182 3.28 -4.40 -22.97
CA ARG A 182 2.54 -4.34 -24.24
C ARG A 182 1.07 -4.71 -24.04
N PRO A 183 0.12 -3.91 -24.55
CA PRO A 183 -1.31 -4.22 -24.45
C PRO A 183 -1.73 -5.53 -25.14
N ASP A 184 -1.06 -5.91 -26.23
CA ASP A 184 -1.44 -7.08 -27.03
C ASP A 184 -1.13 -8.42 -26.34
N ASP A 185 -0.28 -8.41 -25.31
CA ASP A 185 0.17 -9.62 -24.62
C ASP A 185 -0.83 -10.13 -23.55
N VAL A 186 -1.93 -9.40 -23.29
CA VAL A 186 -2.89 -9.72 -22.21
C VAL A 186 -3.40 -11.16 -22.29
N GLY A 187 -3.77 -11.64 -23.48
CA GLY A 187 -4.29 -13.00 -23.64
C GLY A 187 -3.26 -14.08 -23.30
N GLU A 188 -2.03 -13.92 -23.80
CA GLU A 188 -0.93 -14.85 -23.52
C GLU A 188 -0.54 -14.82 -22.03
N GLU A 189 -0.53 -13.64 -21.41
CA GLU A 189 -0.24 -13.47 -20.00
C GLU A 189 -1.24 -14.17 -19.09
N VAL A 190 -2.54 -14.06 -19.39
CA VAL A 190 -3.59 -14.74 -18.64
C VAL A 190 -3.34 -16.25 -18.62
N GLU A 191 -2.99 -16.84 -19.77
CA GLU A 191 -2.69 -18.27 -19.88
C GLU A 191 -1.41 -18.64 -19.13
N ARG A 192 -0.34 -17.83 -19.23
CA ARG A 192 0.89 -18.05 -18.46
C ARG A 192 0.66 -17.99 -16.94
N ILE A 193 -0.15 -17.04 -16.48
CA ILE A 193 -0.49 -16.88 -15.06
C ILE A 193 -1.27 -18.10 -14.55
N ARG A 194 -2.29 -18.56 -15.30
CA ARG A 194 -3.06 -19.76 -14.97
C ARG A 194 -2.18 -21.01 -14.93
N ALA A 195 -1.31 -21.16 -15.92
CA ALA A 195 -0.37 -22.28 -15.97
C ALA A 195 0.58 -22.29 -14.77
N ALA A 196 1.09 -21.13 -14.36
CA ALA A 196 1.97 -21.00 -13.19
C ALA A 196 1.28 -21.38 -11.86
N LEU A 197 -0.05 -21.29 -11.80
CA LEU A 197 -0.85 -21.75 -10.66
C LEU A 197 -1.36 -23.21 -10.82
N GLY A 198 -0.83 -23.96 -11.79
CA GLY A 198 -1.23 -25.34 -12.05
C GLY A 198 -2.67 -25.47 -12.53
N GLY A 199 -3.19 -24.44 -13.22
CA GLY A 199 -4.57 -24.40 -13.69
C GLY A 199 -5.61 -24.05 -12.62
N ALA A 200 -5.19 -23.66 -11.40
CA ALA A 200 -6.13 -23.18 -10.41
C ALA A 200 -6.78 -21.87 -10.84
N GLU A 201 -8.06 -21.75 -10.52
CA GLU A 201 -8.81 -20.52 -10.69
C GLU A 201 -8.33 -19.45 -9.72
N ILE A 202 -8.45 -18.18 -10.12
CA ILE A 202 -8.04 -17.02 -9.31
C ILE A 202 -9.30 -16.34 -8.79
N ASP A 203 -9.55 -16.44 -7.48
CA ASP A 203 -10.71 -15.83 -6.81
C ASP A 203 -10.60 -14.31 -6.72
N VAL A 204 -9.40 -13.83 -6.40
CA VAL A 204 -9.14 -12.42 -6.13
C VAL A 204 -7.89 -11.97 -6.90
N THR A 205 -8.01 -10.87 -7.62
CA THR A 205 -6.85 -10.13 -8.13
C THR A 205 -6.73 -8.79 -7.41
N LEU A 206 -5.54 -8.47 -6.90
CA LEU A 206 -5.19 -7.16 -6.34
C LEU A 206 -4.31 -6.42 -7.34
N ASP A 207 -4.87 -5.41 -8.03
CA ASP A 207 -4.07 -4.57 -8.94
C ASP A 207 -3.38 -3.45 -8.17
N CYS A 208 -2.07 -3.61 -7.96
CA CYS A 208 -1.20 -2.68 -7.25
C CYS A 208 -0.38 -1.78 -8.19
N ALA A 209 -0.57 -1.90 -9.50
CA ALA A 209 0.11 -1.09 -10.52
C ALA A 209 -0.78 0.05 -11.04
N GLY A 210 -2.07 -0.22 -11.25
CA GLY A 210 -3.07 0.80 -11.59
C GLY A 210 -2.99 1.34 -13.02
N PHE A 211 -2.70 0.48 -14.00
CA PHE A 211 -2.68 0.80 -15.43
C PHE A 211 -3.77 0.03 -16.19
N SER A 212 -4.27 0.59 -17.29
CA SER A 212 -5.31 -0.05 -18.13
C SER A 212 -4.96 -1.50 -18.49
N LYS A 213 -3.70 -1.75 -18.83
CA LYS A 213 -3.20 -3.07 -19.21
C LYS A 213 -3.18 -4.05 -18.03
N THR A 214 -2.77 -3.63 -16.84
CA THR A 214 -2.76 -4.49 -15.65
C THR A 214 -4.17 -4.84 -15.20
N VAL A 215 -5.11 -3.88 -15.28
CA VAL A 215 -6.53 -4.12 -15.00
C VAL A 215 -7.13 -5.05 -16.06
N ALA A 216 -6.78 -4.91 -17.34
CA ALA A 216 -7.25 -5.82 -18.38
C ALA A 216 -6.78 -7.27 -18.14
N THR A 217 -5.50 -7.48 -17.82
CA THR A 217 -4.97 -8.79 -17.43
C THR A 217 -5.66 -9.31 -16.16
N ALA A 218 -5.85 -8.47 -15.14
CA ALA A 218 -6.55 -8.84 -13.90
C ALA A 218 -7.98 -9.32 -14.15
N LEU A 219 -8.74 -8.58 -14.97
CA LEU A 219 -10.10 -8.95 -15.36
C LEU A 219 -10.10 -10.27 -16.13
N GLY A 220 -9.19 -10.47 -17.07
CA GLY A 220 -9.08 -11.70 -17.85
C GLY A 220 -8.67 -12.93 -17.05
N ALA A 221 -7.76 -12.75 -16.08
CA ALA A 221 -7.22 -13.84 -15.25
C ALA A 221 -8.19 -14.28 -14.15
N THR A 222 -8.93 -13.34 -13.55
CA THR A 222 -9.89 -13.60 -12.46
C THR A 222 -11.02 -14.50 -12.95
N ARG A 223 -11.40 -15.49 -12.14
CA ARG A 223 -12.47 -16.44 -12.47
C ARG A 223 -13.85 -15.77 -12.51
N PRO A 224 -14.86 -16.39 -13.17
CA PRO A 224 -16.25 -15.95 -13.02
C PRO A 224 -16.69 -15.90 -11.55
N GLY A 225 -17.41 -14.84 -11.17
CA GLY A 225 -17.81 -14.57 -9.78
C GLY A 225 -16.67 -14.14 -8.85
N GLY A 226 -15.46 -13.94 -9.38
CA GLY A 226 -14.31 -13.45 -8.62
C GLY A 226 -14.27 -11.92 -8.50
N LYS A 227 -13.20 -11.39 -7.90
CA LYS A 227 -13.05 -9.94 -7.66
C LYS A 227 -11.71 -9.40 -8.15
N VAL A 228 -11.75 -8.23 -8.78
CA VAL A 228 -10.57 -7.41 -9.07
C VAL A 228 -10.59 -6.17 -8.17
N CYS A 229 -9.60 -6.01 -7.31
CA CYS A 229 -9.44 -4.85 -6.44
C CYS A 229 -8.47 -3.85 -7.05
N LEU A 230 -8.90 -2.59 -7.18
CA LEU A 230 -8.08 -1.48 -7.63
C LEU A 230 -7.37 -0.88 -6.39
N VAL A 231 -6.07 -1.15 -6.26
CA VAL A 231 -5.23 -0.70 -5.14
C VAL A 231 -4.25 0.38 -5.60
N GLY A 232 -3.58 0.17 -6.75
CA GLY A 232 -2.69 1.13 -7.37
C GLY A 232 -3.44 2.24 -8.11
N MET A 233 -2.84 3.43 -8.20
CA MET A 233 -3.39 4.61 -8.86
C MET A 233 -2.39 5.19 -9.86
N GLY A 234 -2.13 4.46 -10.96
CA GLY A 234 -1.17 4.87 -11.99
C GLY A 234 -1.71 5.94 -12.93
N HIS A 235 -2.96 5.80 -13.40
CA HIS A 235 -3.63 6.77 -14.27
C HIS A 235 -4.96 7.26 -13.68
N ASN A 236 -5.34 8.50 -14.03
CA ASN A 236 -6.63 9.08 -13.63
C ASN A 236 -7.81 8.46 -14.39
N GLU A 237 -7.58 8.06 -15.64
CA GLU A 237 -8.58 7.43 -16.50
C GLU A 237 -7.96 6.19 -17.16
N MET A 238 -8.77 5.14 -17.31
CA MET A 238 -8.35 3.86 -17.87
C MET A 238 -9.43 3.30 -18.78
N THR A 239 -9.03 2.72 -19.92
CA THR A 239 -9.91 1.98 -20.81
C THR A 239 -9.74 0.49 -20.54
N VAL A 240 -10.80 -0.18 -20.10
CA VAL A 240 -10.76 -1.58 -19.64
C VAL A 240 -11.95 -2.40 -20.16
N PRO A 241 -11.80 -3.72 -20.41
CA PRO A 241 -12.82 -4.54 -21.06
C PRO A 241 -13.94 -5.00 -20.09
N LEU A 242 -14.76 -4.07 -19.60
CA LEU A 242 -15.80 -4.36 -18.60
C LEU A 242 -16.92 -5.28 -19.10
N THR A 243 -17.23 -5.30 -20.40
CA THR A 243 -18.29 -6.19 -20.94
C THR A 243 -17.96 -7.67 -20.70
N SER A 244 -16.69 -8.08 -20.88
CA SER A 244 -16.25 -9.45 -20.62
C SER A 244 -16.26 -9.79 -19.13
N ALA A 245 -15.99 -8.81 -18.27
CA ALA A 245 -16.10 -8.96 -16.83
C ALA A 245 -17.56 -9.11 -16.38
N ALA A 246 -18.45 -8.30 -16.95
CA ALA A 246 -19.88 -8.30 -16.63
C ALA A 246 -20.56 -9.64 -16.95
N ILE A 247 -20.27 -10.23 -18.11
CA ILE A 247 -20.83 -11.55 -18.50
C ILE A 247 -20.38 -12.67 -17.55
N ARG A 248 -19.26 -12.49 -16.85
CA ARG A 248 -18.70 -13.44 -15.89
C ARG A 248 -18.95 -13.03 -14.44
N GLU A 249 -19.75 -12.00 -14.19
CA GLU A 249 -20.03 -11.46 -12.85
C GLU A 249 -18.76 -11.17 -12.02
N VAL A 250 -17.73 -10.62 -12.66
CA VAL A 250 -16.50 -10.22 -11.96
C VAL A 250 -16.70 -8.85 -11.31
N ASP A 251 -16.57 -8.79 -9.99
CA ASP A 251 -16.67 -7.52 -9.25
C ASP A 251 -15.41 -6.67 -9.45
N VAL A 252 -15.59 -5.37 -9.64
CA VAL A 252 -14.50 -4.38 -9.58
C VAL A 252 -14.63 -3.56 -8.30
N VAL A 253 -13.63 -3.66 -7.43
CA VAL A 253 -13.67 -3.13 -6.07
C VAL A 253 -12.60 -2.05 -5.87
N GLY A 254 -13.02 -0.83 -5.53
CA GLY A 254 -12.08 0.21 -5.12
C GLY A 254 -11.50 -0.04 -3.72
N VAL A 255 -10.20 0.19 -3.57
CA VAL A 255 -9.49 0.22 -2.29
C VAL A 255 -8.88 1.61 -2.11
N PHE A 256 -9.20 2.27 -1.00
CA PHE A 256 -8.67 3.59 -0.70
C PHE A 256 -8.10 3.63 0.70
N ARG A 257 -6.76 3.71 0.78
CA ARG A 257 -6.00 3.69 2.04
C ARG A 257 -6.38 2.44 2.85
N TYR A 258 -6.95 2.67 4.03
CA TYR A 258 -7.25 1.65 5.02
C TYR A 258 -8.25 2.15 6.05
N LYS A 259 -8.86 1.21 6.78
CA LYS A 259 -9.61 1.49 8.00
C LYS A 259 -9.43 0.34 8.99
N ASP A 260 -9.22 0.67 10.26
CA ASP A 260 -9.17 -0.26 11.38
C ASP A 260 -8.12 -1.38 11.19
N THR A 261 -6.95 -1.03 10.65
CA THR A 261 -5.91 -1.99 10.25
C THR A 261 -4.71 -2.03 11.18
N TRP A 262 -4.34 -0.91 11.81
CA TRP A 262 -3.10 -0.80 12.61
C TRP A 262 -2.95 -1.88 13.67
N PRO A 263 -3.97 -2.16 14.51
CA PRO A 263 -3.87 -3.23 15.50
C PRO A 263 -3.53 -4.60 14.89
N LEU A 264 -4.12 -4.93 13.74
CA LEU A 264 -3.84 -6.19 13.05
C LEU A 264 -2.45 -6.19 12.40
N CYS A 265 -2.03 -5.08 11.80
CA CYS A 265 -0.68 -4.94 11.23
C CYS A 265 0.39 -5.15 12.31
N ILE A 266 0.24 -4.49 13.47
CA ILE A 266 1.14 -4.64 14.60
C ILE A 266 1.13 -6.08 15.11
N GLU A 267 -0.03 -6.74 15.18
CA GLU A 267 -0.11 -8.14 15.59
C GLU A 267 0.59 -9.09 14.61
N PHE A 268 0.48 -8.86 13.29
CA PHE A 268 1.20 -9.63 12.29
C PHE A 268 2.72 -9.47 12.39
N LEU A 269 3.20 -8.26 12.66
CA LEU A 269 4.62 -7.99 12.90
C LEU A 269 5.08 -8.63 14.23
N ARG A 270 4.35 -8.39 15.31
CA ARG A 270 4.65 -8.90 16.67
C ARG A 270 4.75 -10.42 16.70
N SER A 271 3.83 -11.12 16.02
CA SER A 271 3.79 -12.58 15.97
C SER A 271 4.79 -13.19 14.98
N GLY A 272 5.46 -12.37 14.16
CA GLY A 272 6.32 -12.83 13.07
C GLY A 272 5.55 -13.44 11.90
N LYS A 273 4.21 -13.28 11.85
CA LYS A 273 3.39 -13.78 10.73
C LYS A 273 3.69 -13.03 9.43
N VAL A 274 4.12 -11.78 9.54
CA VAL A 274 4.60 -10.95 8.42
C VAL A 274 5.98 -10.42 8.77
N ASP A 275 6.94 -10.60 7.87
CA ASP A 275 8.26 -9.95 7.95
C ASP A 275 8.37 -8.89 6.84
N VAL A 276 8.41 -7.62 7.25
CA VAL A 276 8.56 -6.47 6.34
C VAL A 276 10.00 -6.02 6.17
N LYS A 277 10.94 -6.53 6.98
CA LYS A 277 12.34 -6.07 6.97
C LYS A 277 13.01 -6.22 5.61
N PRO A 278 12.81 -7.31 4.84
CA PRO A 278 13.42 -7.46 3.52
C PRO A 278 12.96 -6.40 2.51
N LEU A 279 11.84 -5.71 2.75
CA LEU A 279 11.38 -4.64 1.87
C LEU A 279 12.21 -3.35 2.05
N ILE A 280 12.82 -3.15 3.23
CA ILE A 280 13.62 -1.96 3.57
C ILE A 280 15.02 -2.09 2.98
N THR A 281 15.15 -1.66 1.72
CA THR A 281 16.40 -1.82 0.97
C THR A 281 17.39 -0.68 1.18
N HIS A 282 16.91 0.53 1.50
CA HIS A 282 17.78 1.70 1.69
C HIS A 282 17.41 2.49 2.94
N ARG A 283 18.42 3.07 3.58
CA ARG A 283 18.31 3.92 4.77
C ARG A 283 19.13 5.17 4.56
N PHE A 284 18.53 6.32 4.84
CA PHE A 284 19.16 7.63 4.72
C PHE A 284 18.94 8.43 6.00
N GLY A 285 19.89 9.30 6.34
CA GLY A 285 19.70 10.32 7.37
C GLY A 285 18.85 11.50 6.88
N PHE A 286 18.80 12.55 7.68
CA PHE A 286 17.96 13.74 7.42
C PHE A 286 18.77 14.99 7.04
N SER A 287 19.99 14.82 6.54
CA SER A 287 20.73 15.92 5.91
C SER A 287 20.15 16.25 4.53
N GLN A 288 20.25 17.51 4.09
CA GLN A 288 19.72 17.96 2.79
C GLN A 288 20.18 17.06 1.64
N ARG A 289 21.48 16.71 1.62
CA ARG A 289 22.07 15.85 0.60
C ARG A 289 21.48 14.44 0.62
N GLU A 290 21.34 13.83 1.80
CA GLU A 290 20.78 12.48 1.94
C GLU A 290 19.30 12.44 1.56
N VAL A 291 18.55 13.51 1.88
CA VAL A 291 17.15 13.65 1.45
C VAL A 291 17.05 13.66 -0.07
N GLU A 292 17.84 14.51 -0.75
CA GLU A 292 17.86 14.56 -2.22
C GLU A 292 18.24 13.20 -2.83
N GLU A 293 19.31 12.57 -2.31
CA GLU A 293 19.78 11.26 -2.78
C GLU A 293 18.72 10.16 -2.58
N ALA A 294 18.04 10.15 -1.44
CA ALA A 294 16.97 9.19 -1.15
C ALA A 294 15.81 9.29 -2.15
N PHE A 295 15.40 10.52 -2.50
CA PHE A 295 14.35 10.73 -3.50
C PHE A 295 14.81 10.35 -4.91
N GLU A 296 16.07 10.60 -5.28
CA GLU A 296 16.63 10.12 -6.55
C GLU A 296 16.67 8.59 -6.64
N VAL A 297 17.11 7.91 -5.57
CA VAL A 297 17.14 6.44 -5.49
C VAL A 297 15.74 5.87 -5.63
N SER A 298 14.77 6.44 -4.91
CA SER A 298 13.36 6.06 -5.00
C SER A 298 12.82 6.22 -6.43
N ALA A 299 13.09 7.36 -7.08
CA ALA A 299 12.61 7.66 -8.43
C ALA A 299 13.20 6.73 -9.50
N ARG A 300 14.45 6.27 -9.35
CA ARG A 300 15.10 5.34 -10.29
C ARG A 300 14.51 3.92 -10.22
N GLY A 301 13.99 3.51 -9.06
CA GLY A 301 13.14 2.33 -8.88
C GLY A 301 13.72 0.96 -9.22
N ARG A 302 15.05 0.84 -9.40
CA ARG A 302 15.75 -0.41 -9.78
C ARG A 302 15.77 -1.44 -8.63
N ASP A 303 16.77 -1.33 -7.77
CA ASP A 303 17.01 -2.12 -6.57
C ASP A 303 16.35 -1.51 -5.31
N ALA A 304 15.75 -0.33 -5.44
CA ALA A 304 14.95 0.30 -4.41
C ALA A 304 13.53 -0.33 -4.35
N ILE A 305 13.19 -0.91 -3.20
CA ILE A 305 11.81 -1.30 -2.87
C ILE A 305 11.27 -0.27 -1.90
N LYS A 306 11.78 -0.26 -0.66
CA LYS A 306 11.46 0.75 0.34
C LYS A 306 12.71 1.53 0.73
N VAL A 307 12.60 2.86 0.63
CA VAL A 307 13.57 3.81 1.14
C VAL A 307 13.07 4.34 2.48
N MET A 308 13.91 4.29 3.51
CA MET A 308 13.60 4.72 4.87
C MET A 308 14.46 5.93 5.26
N PHE A 309 13.86 6.86 6.00
CA PHE A 309 14.59 7.94 6.65
C PHE A 309 14.71 7.67 8.15
N ASN A 310 15.93 7.71 8.68
CA ASN A 310 16.20 7.58 10.11
C ASN A 310 16.67 8.94 10.63
N LEU A 311 15.79 9.60 11.39
CA LEU A 311 15.93 10.97 11.88
C LEU A 311 16.55 11.03 13.28
#